data_AF-A0A5C8FMN5-F1
#
_entry.id   AF-A0A5C8FMN5-F1
#
_cell.length_a   1.000
_cell.length_b   1.000
_cell.length_c   1.000
_cell.angle_alpha   90.00
_cell.angle_beta   90.00
_cell.angle_gamma   90.00
#
_symmetry.space_group_name_H-M   'P 1'
#
loop_
_entity.id
_entity.type
_entity.pdbx_description
1 polymer ?
#
loop_
_entity_poly.entity_id
_entity_poly.type
_entity_poly.pdbx_seq_one_letter_code
_entity_poly.pdbx_strand_id
1 'polypeptide(L)'
;MKTLIKIIPIVIILVIFLIIKNNPLNKVKGKLYLNEASGTGAYFEGKKVSLIVEGEDGGEFKLDMKWKNILFYHKEESNFYQIFILKGDTLYFTSMHTSEIERIGGVSGLQVDEYNKEYYIPLKLVKDINSYYNSLGNKINNEKDNNERANNKKVNNKGIERYAGSWCMNYSGENELLFVISSDGNINFSDGQVVKAKDITKVSDTSYSFENNDGTIELDFYEDIKCSMTTYSQDKAGFVIDLIKNN
;
A
#
# COMPACT_ATOMS: atom_id res chain seq x y z
N MET A 1 -34.94 -39.68 39.20
CA MET A 1 -34.46 -38.36 38.74
C MET A 1 -32.96 -38.42 38.47
N LYS A 2 -32.52 -38.83 37.27
CA LYS A 2 -31.07 -38.89 36.95
C LYS A 2 -30.86 -38.69 35.45
N THR A 3 -31.07 -37.48 34.92
CA THR A 3 -30.72 -37.20 33.52
C THR A 3 -30.59 -35.72 33.14
N LEU A 4 -30.42 -34.77 34.09
CA LEU A 4 -30.23 -33.35 33.73
C LEU A 4 -28.78 -32.85 33.81
N ILE A 5 -27.85 -33.62 34.37
CA ILE A 5 -26.51 -33.11 34.76
C ILE A 5 -25.44 -33.27 33.65
N LYS A 6 -25.70 -34.01 32.57
CA LYS A 6 -24.70 -34.23 31.49
C LYS A 6 -24.80 -33.27 30.30
N ILE A 7 -25.89 -32.50 30.16
CA ILE A 7 -26.12 -31.63 28.98
C ILE A 7 -25.55 -30.23 29.21
N ILE A 8 -25.60 -29.71 30.45
CA ILE A 8 -25.13 -28.36 30.79
C ILE A 8 -23.64 -28.14 30.43
N PRO A 9 -22.70 -29.06 30.72
CA PRO A 9 -21.30 -28.87 30.34
C PRO A 9 -21.11 -28.83 28.82
N ILE A 10 -21.84 -29.65 28.08
CA ILE A 10 -21.77 -29.73 26.61
C ILE A 10 -22.32 -28.45 25.98
N VAL A 11 -23.43 -27.93 26.50
CA VAL A 11 -24.01 -26.65 26.05
C VAL A 11 -23.06 -25.49 26.35
N ILE A 12 -22.44 -25.44 27.52
CA ILE A 12 -21.45 -24.41 27.87
C ILE A 12 -20.22 -24.49 26.95
N ILE A 13 -19.70 -25.69 26.68
CA ILE A 13 -18.57 -25.89 25.74
C ILE A 13 -18.97 -25.46 24.33
N LEU A 14 -20.16 -25.81 23.84
CA LEU A 14 -20.66 -25.40 22.53
C LEU A 14 -20.86 -23.88 22.44
N VAL A 15 -21.38 -23.24 23.49
CA VAL A 15 -21.55 -21.78 23.55
C VAL A 15 -20.19 -21.08 23.57
N ILE A 16 -19.23 -21.54 24.38
CA ILE A 16 -17.85 -21.03 24.38
C ILE A 16 -17.22 -21.23 23.00
N PHE A 17 -17.39 -22.40 22.38
CA PHE A 17 -16.87 -22.69 21.05
C PHE A 17 -17.51 -21.81 19.97
N LEU A 18 -18.81 -21.52 20.06
CA LEU A 18 -19.52 -20.60 19.18
C LEU A 18 -19.06 -19.15 19.37
N ILE A 19 -18.84 -18.71 20.62
CA ILE A 19 -18.29 -17.39 20.94
C ILE A 19 -16.87 -17.25 20.39
N ILE A 20 -16.04 -18.29 20.54
CA ILE A 20 -14.68 -18.35 20.00
C ILE A 20 -14.71 -18.35 18.46
N LYS A 21 -15.59 -19.11 17.82
CA LYS A 21 -15.75 -19.13 16.35
C LYS A 21 -16.30 -17.82 15.79
N ASN A 22 -17.15 -17.12 16.54
CA ASN A 22 -17.73 -15.85 16.11
C ASN A 22 -16.85 -14.63 16.40
N ASN A 23 -15.71 -14.82 17.05
CA ASN A 23 -14.74 -13.76 17.27
C ASN A 23 -14.08 -13.36 15.92
N PRO A 24 -14.21 -12.11 15.46
CA PRO A 24 -13.64 -11.67 14.18
C PRO A 24 -12.12 -11.85 14.13
N LEU A 25 -11.41 -11.70 15.26
CA LEU A 25 -9.97 -11.92 15.33
C LEU A 25 -9.59 -13.37 14.99
N ASN A 26 -10.38 -14.33 15.48
CA ASN A 26 -10.17 -15.75 15.17
C ASN A 26 -10.58 -16.08 13.73
N LYS A 27 -11.55 -15.35 13.17
CA LYS A 27 -11.99 -15.53 11.78
C LYS A 27 -10.93 -15.09 10.78
N VAL A 28 -10.14 -14.07 11.09
CA VAL A 28 -9.10 -13.55 10.19
C VAL A 28 -7.72 -14.13 10.46
N LYS A 29 -7.45 -14.65 11.67
CA LYS A 29 -6.13 -15.20 12.03
C LYS A 29 -5.62 -16.25 11.02
N GLY A 30 -4.38 -16.05 10.58
CA GLY A 30 -3.66 -16.89 9.62
C GLY A 30 -4.13 -16.72 8.18
N LYS A 31 -4.88 -15.67 7.87
CA LYS A 31 -5.43 -15.43 6.53
C LYS A 31 -4.85 -14.18 5.90
N LEU A 32 -4.71 -14.24 4.59
CA LEU A 32 -4.37 -13.13 3.71
C LEU A 32 -5.64 -12.66 3.00
N TYR A 33 -5.88 -11.36 3.04
CA TYR A 33 -6.92 -10.69 2.27
C TYR A 33 -6.28 -9.70 1.31
N LEU A 34 -6.79 -9.61 0.09
CA LEU A 34 -6.20 -8.77 -0.96
C LEU A 34 -7.27 -8.14 -1.84
N ASN A 35 -7.01 -6.91 -2.28
CA ASN A 35 -7.62 -6.30 -3.45
C ASN A 35 -6.53 -6.17 -4.52
N GLU A 36 -6.60 -7.01 -5.55
CA GLU A 36 -5.59 -7.02 -6.62
C GLU A 36 -5.60 -5.75 -7.47
N ALA A 37 -6.73 -5.06 -7.56
CA ALA A 37 -6.87 -3.87 -8.37
C ALA A 37 -6.20 -2.66 -7.72
N SER A 38 -6.34 -2.53 -6.40
CA SER A 38 -5.63 -1.48 -5.65
C SER A 38 -4.23 -1.90 -5.24
N GLY A 39 -3.91 -3.19 -5.17
CA GLY A 39 -2.65 -3.66 -4.58
C GLY A 39 -2.65 -3.64 -3.05
N THR A 40 -3.81 -3.41 -2.42
CA THR A 40 -3.95 -3.36 -0.97
C THR A 40 -4.19 -4.76 -0.41
N GLY A 41 -3.42 -5.16 0.60
CA GLY A 41 -3.53 -6.46 1.25
C GLY A 41 -3.26 -6.41 2.75
N ALA A 42 -3.79 -7.41 3.45
CA ALA A 42 -3.64 -7.55 4.89
C ALA A 42 -3.46 -9.02 5.28
N TYR A 43 -2.36 -9.31 5.97
CA TYR A 43 -2.09 -10.62 6.57
C TYR A 43 -2.21 -10.56 8.09
N PHE A 44 -3.05 -11.43 8.66
CA PHE A 44 -3.38 -11.39 10.08
C PHE A 44 -2.68 -12.50 10.87
N GLU A 45 -1.74 -12.14 11.73
CA GLU A 45 -1.08 -13.08 12.67
C GLU A 45 -1.80 -13.16 14.03
N GLY A 46 -3.08 -12.79 14.05
CA GLY A 46 -3.86 -12.63 15.27
C GLY A 46 -3.77 -11.19 15.75
N LYS A 47 -3.05 -10.93 16.85
CA LYS A 47 -2.94 -9.58 17.41
C LYS A 47 -2.03 -8.64 16.61
N LYS A 48 -1.42 -9.13 15.54
CA LYS A 48 -0.67 -8.32 14.58
C LYS A 48 -1.31 -8.42 13.20
N VAL A 49 -1.17 -7.36 12.43
CA VAL A 49 -1.48 -7.34 11.00
C VAL A 49 -0.31 -6.72 10.24
N SER A 50 0.08 -7.34 9.14
CA SER A 50 1.04 -6.79 8.19
C SER A 50 0.24 -6.28 6.98
N LEU A 51 0.48 -5.04 6.58
CA LEU A 51 -0.27 -4.36 5.54
C LEU A 51 0.58 -4.06 4.33
N ILE A 52 -0.02 -4.23 3.16
CA ILE A 52 0.41 -3.58 1.93
C ILE A 52 -0.73 -2.63 1.58
N VAL A 53 -0.45 -1.35 1.37
CA VAL A 53 -1.46 -0.36 0.99
C VAL A 53 -1.05 0.18 -0.36
N GLU A 54 -1.90 -0.03 -1.36
CA GLU A 54 -1.67 0.49 -2.72
C GLU A 54 -0.34 0.02 -3.35
N GLY A 55 0.12 -1.18 -2.99
CA GLY A 55 1.37 -1.75 -3.47
C GLY A 55 2.60 -1.38 -2.63
N GLU A 56 2.46 -0.47 -1.66
CA GLU A 56 3.53 -0.08 -0.73
C GLU A 56 3.48 -0.87 0.59
N ASP A 57 4.63 -1.05 1.23
CA ASP A 57 4.68 -1.66 2.57
C ASP A 57 4.06 -0.71 3.60
N GLY A 58 2.84 -1.03 4.04
CA GLY A 58 2.15 -0.29 5.09
C GLY A 58 2.70 -0.60 6.49
N GLY A 59 3.52 -1.65 6.62
CA GLY A 59 4.15 -2.07 7.86
C GLY A 59 3.27 -2.94 8.77
N GLU A 60 3.79 -3.18 9.99
CA GLU A 60 3.11 -3.97 11.01
C GLU A 60 2.36 -3.10 12.02
N PHE A 61 1.13 -3.48 12.32
CA PHE A 61 0.29 -2.84 13.33
C PHE A 61 -0.17 -3.85 14.39
N LYS A 62 -0.41 -3.37 15.60
CA LYS A 62 -0.89 -4.17 16.72
C LYS A 62 -2.37 -3.92 16.95
N LEU A 63 -3.10 -4.97 17.31
CA LEU A 63 -4.50 -4.89 17.67
C LEU A 63 -4.62 -4.04 18.93
N ASP A 64 -5.26 -2.90 18.81
CA ASP A 64 -5.55 -2.01 19.93
C ASP A 64 -6.93 -2.36 20.51
N MET A 65 -7.96 -2.34 19.66
CA MET A 65 -9.32 -2.67 20.10
C MET A 65 -10.12 -3.47 19.06
N LYS A 66 -11.20 -4.08 19.55
CA LYS A 66 -12.19 -4.80 18.76
C LYS A 66 -13.58 -4.38 19.18
N TRP A 67 -14.45 -4.16 18.20
CA TRP A 67 -15.84 -3.85 18.43
C TRP A 67 -16.73 -4.60 17.45
N LYS A 68 -17.61 -5.49 17.96
CA LYS A 68 -18.47 -6.35 17.12
C LYS A 68 -17.65 -7.11 16.05
N ASN A 69 -17.81 -6.76 14.78
CA ASN A 69 -17.12 -7.32 13.61
C ASN A 69 -15.98 -6.43 13.09
N ILE A 70 -15.61 -5.39 13.86
CA ILE A 70 -14.58 -4.39 13.52
C ILE A 70 -13.32 -4.67 14.34
N LEU A 71 -12.16 -4.62 13.69
CA LEU A 71 -10.84 -4.71 14.28
C LEU A 71 -10.10 -3.40 14.05
N PHE A 72 -9.47 -2.87 15.10
CA PHE A 72 -8.68 -1.65 15.07
C PHE A 72 -7.23 -2.02 15.35
N TYR A 73 -6.37 -1.70 14.40
CA TYR A 73 -4.95 -1.87 14.52
C TYR A 73 -4.26 -0.51 14.53
N HIS A 74 -3.26 -0.37 15.38
CA HIS A 74 -2.59 0.89 15.68
C HIS A 74 -1.08 0.66 15.86
N LYS A 75 -0.32 1.74 15.70
CA LYS A 75 1.11 1.81 15.97
C LYS A 75 1.30 3.06 16.84
N GLU A 76 2.02 2.95 17.95
CA GLU A 76 2.09 3.97 19.02
C GLU A 76 2.40 5.40 18.53
N GLU A 77 3.11 5.54 17.40
CA GLU A 77 3.52 6.82 16.82
C GLU A 77 2.56 7.34 15.72
N SER A 78 1.50 6.58 15.38
CA SER A 78 0.54 6.95 14.35
C SER A 78 -0.70 7.59 14.96
N ASN A 79 -1.23 8.65 14.35
CA ASN A 79 -2.57 9.15 14.72
C ASN A 79 -3.71 8.45 13.96
N PHE A 80 -3.36 7.45 13.14
CA PHE A 80 -4.28 6.70 12.31
C PHE A 80 -4.53 5.30 12.85
N TYR A 81 -5.79 4.89 12.78
CA TYR A 81 -6.18 3.51 12.94
C TYR A 81 -6.32 2.84 11.59
N GLN A 82 -5.77 1.62 11.51
CA GLN A 82 -6.04 0.68 10.43
C GLN A 82 -7.26 -0.14 10.83
N ILE A 83 -8.38 0.12 10.15
CA ILE A 83 -9.70 -0.39 10.52
C ILE A 83 -10.12 -1.48 9.54
N PHE A 84 -10.50 -2.63 10.08
CA PHE A 84 -11.00 -3.77 9.30
C PHE A 84 -12.41 -4.15 9.73
N ILE A 85 -13.35 -4.11 8.80
CA ILE A 85 -14.76 -4.46 9.04
C ILE A 85 -15.07 -5.78 8.31
N LEU A 86 -15.31 -6.85 9.08
CA LEU A 86 -15.62 -8.16 8.52
C LEU A 86 -17.11 -8.28 8.20
N LYS A 87 -17.47 -8.47 6.92
CA LYS A 87 -18.85 -8.74 6.48
C LYS A 87 -18.90 -9.96 5.58
N GLY A 88 -19.44 -11.06 6.09
CA GLY A 88 -19.42 -12.35 5.39
C GLY A 88 -17.99 -12.82 5.18
N ASP A 89 -17.62 -13.07 3.92
CA ASP A 89 -16.27 -13.48 3.51
C ASP A 89 -15.39 -12.32 3.02
N THR A 90 -15.92 -11.09 3.02
CA THR A 90 -15.20 -9.88 2.60
C THR A 90 -14.73 -9.10 3.82
N LEU A 91 -13.49 -8.62 3.76
CA LEU A 91 -12.92 -7.73 4.75
C LEU A 91 -12.81 -6.33 4.15
N TYR A 92 -13.46 -5.34 4.75
CA TYR A 92 -13.38 -3.95 4.30
C TYR A 92 -12.29 -3.23 5.08
N PHE A 93 -11.39 -2.56 4.38
CA PHE A 93 -10.25 -1.85 4.95
C PHE A 93 -10.38 -0.34 4.76
N THR A 94 -10.02 0.42 5.79
CA THR A 94 -9.76 1.86 5.70
C THR A 94 -8.69 2.25 6.70
N SER A 95 -7.97 3.33 6.41
CA SER A 95 -7.20 4.08 7.41
C SER A 95 -8.02 5.29 7.82
N MET A 96 -8.12 5.61 9.11
CA MET A 96 -8.79 6.82 9.57
C MET A 96 -8.02 7.46 10.73
N HIS A 97 -7.93 8.78 10.69
CA HIS A 97 -7.40 9.56 11.80
C HIS A 97 -8.36 9.50 13.00
N THR A 98 -7.82 9.54 14.21
CA THR A 98 -8.63 9.45 15.45
C THR A 98 -9.75 10.50 15.49
N SER A 99 -9.48 11.73 15.06
CA SER A 99 -10.50 12.80 14.98
C SER A 99 -11.60 12.54 13.95
N GLU A 100 -11.33 11.80 12.87
CA GLU A 100 -12.36 11.43 11.89
C GLU A 100 -13.33 10.41 12.47
N ILE A 101 -12.80 9.45 13.23
CA ILE A 101 -13.61 8.47 13.97
C ILE A 101 -14.54 9.18 14.96
N GLU A 102 -14.06 10.20 15.66
CA GLU A 102 -14.88 11.01 16.56
C GLU A 102 -15.99 11.77 15.80
N ARG A 103 -15.66 12.39 14.67
CA ARG A 103 -16.60 13.17 13.85
C ARG A 103 -17.75 12.34 13.29
N ILE A 104 -17.53 11.06 13.00
CA ILE A 104 -18.59 10.15 12.54
C ILE A 104 -19.42 9.56 13.69
N GLY A 105 -19.25 10.03 14.93
CA GLY A 105 -19.97 9.53 16.10
C GLY A 105 -19.29 8.32 16.76
N GLY A 106 -17.97 8.24 16.65
CA GLY A 106 -17.15 7.20 17.23
C GLY A 106 -17.26 5.86 16.53
N VAL A 107 -16.86 4.80 17.23
CA VAL A 107 -16.84 3.41 16.74
C VAL A 107 -18.23 2.93 16.27
N SER A 108 -19.30 3.49 16.83
CA SER A 108 -20.68 3.21 16.41
C SER A 108 -21.04 3.74 15.03
N GLY A 109 -20.37 4.78 14.54
CA GLY A 109 -20.58 5.35 13.21
C GLY A 109 -19.90 4.57 12.08
N LEU A 110 -18.99 3.65 12.42
CA LEU A 110 -18.30 2.81 11.43
C LEU A 110 -19.22 1.70 10.94
N GLN A 111 -19.73 1.89 9.73
CA GLN A 111 -20.52 0.91 9.00
C GLN A 111 -20.15 0.95 7.52
N VAL A 112 -20.31 -0.18 6.83
CA VAL A 112 -20.15 -0.25 5.36
C VAL A 112 -21.55 -0.40 4.76
N ASP A 113 -22.12 0.66 4.24
CA ASP A 113 -23.42 0.66 3.56
C ASP A 113 -23.29 1.23 2.14
N GLU A 114 -24.39 1.31 1.41
CA GLU A 114 -24.36 1.77 0.02
C GLU A 114 -23.86 3.22 -0.13
N TYR A 115 -23.97 4.04 0.91
CA TYR A 115 -23.63 5.46 0.90
C TYR A 115 -22.18 5.74 1.23
N ASN A 116 -21.51 4.84 1.96
CA ASN A 116 -20.14 5.07 2.41
C ASN A 116 -19.15 3.95 2.01
N LYS A 117 -19.59 2.96 1.23
CA LYS A 117 -18.73 1.86 0.74
C LYS A 117 -17.50 2.32 -0.03
N GLU A 118 -17.53 3.50 -0.64
CA GLU A 118 -16.41 4.06 -1.42
C GLU A 118 -15.21 4.45 -0.55
N TYR A 119 -15.44 4.73 0.73
CA TYR A 119 -14.38 5.00 1.71
C TYR A 119 -13.69 3.72 2.21
N TYR A 120 -14.10 2.55 1.72
CA TYR A 120 -13.55 1.27 2.16
C TYR A 120 -13.05 0.45 0.98
N ILE A 121 -11.83 -0.05 1.09
CA ILE A 121 -11.25 -0.97 0.12
C ILE A 121 -11.74 -2.38 0.44
N PRO A 122 -12.49 -3.05 -0.45
CA PRO A 122 -12.91 -4.43 -0.22
C PRO A 122 -11.75 -5.39 -0.49
N LEU A 123 -11.32 -6.11 0.54
CA LEU A 123 -10.30 -7.15 0.48
C LEU A 123 -10.95 -8.54 0.45
N LYS A 124 -10.57 -9.36 -0.53
CA LYS A 124 -11.06 -10.74 -0.70
C LYS A 124 -10.09 -11.73 -0.09
N LEU A 125 -10.62 -12.79 0.52
CA LEU A 125 -9.82 -13.88 1.07
C LEU A 125 -9.03 -14.58 -0.05
N VAL A 126 -7.72 -14.66 0.11
CA VAL A 126 -6.84 -15.49 -0.72
C VAL A 126 -6.94 -16.93 -0.23
N LYS A 127 -7.58 -17.80 -1.02
CA LYS A 127 -7.85 -19.20 -0.63
C LYS A 127 -6.62 -20.10 -0.70
N ASP A 128 -5.64 -19.73 -1.50
CA ASP A 128 -4.39 -20.46 -1.66
C ASP A 128 -3.23 -19.45 -1.77
N ILE A 129 -2.49 -19.31 -0.66
CA ILE A 129 -1.31 -18.45 -0.58
C ILE A 129 -0.25 -18.89 -1.61
N ASN A 130 -0.13 -20.19 -1.91
CA ASN A 130 0.81 -20.68 -2.92
C ASN A 130 0.36 -20.28 -4.33
N SER A 131 -0.94 -20.29 -4.61
CA SER A 131 -1.48 -19.76 -5.87
C SER A 131 -1.22 -18.27 -6.04
N TYR A 132 -1.20 -17.49 -4.95
CA TYR A 132 -0.85 -16.06 -5.01
C TYR A 132 0.64 -15.84 -5.27
N TYR A 133 1.54 -16.52 -4.54
CA TYR A 133 2.97 -16.46 -4.83
C TYR A 133 3.30 -16.98 -6.23
N ASN A 134 2.59 -17.99 -6.73
CA ASN A 134 2.72 -18.48 -8.10
C ASN A 134 2.15 -17.48 -9.13
N SER A 135 1.06 -16.78 -8.81
CA SER A 135 0.50 -15.68 -9.62
C SER A 135 1.48 -14.50 -9.70
N LEU A 136 2.07 -14.10 -8.57
CA LEU A 136 3.10 -13.05 -8.51
C LEU A 136 4.36 -13.49 -9.25
N GLY A 137 4.84 -14.71 -9.01
CA GLY A 137 5.99 -15.29 -9.69
C GLY A 137 5.76 -15.43 -11.19
N ASN A 138 4.56 -15.80 -11.64
CA ASN A 138 4.21 -15.87 -13.06
C ASN A 138 4.00 -14.49 -13.68
N LYS A 139 3.52 -13.47 -12.95
CA LYS A 139 3.51 -12.08 -13.43
C LYS A 139 4.93 -11.56 -13.60
N ILE A 140 5.81 -11.78 -12.62
CA ILE A 140 7.23 -11.41 -12.66
C ILE A 140 7.97 -12.15 -13.77
N ASN A 141 7.67 -13.43 -14.00
CA ASN A 141 8.29 -14.23 -15.06
C ASN A 141 7.75 -13.85 -16.45
N ASN A 142 6.45 -13.54 -16.59
CA ASN A 142 5.90 -13.04 -17.85
C ASN A 142 6.37 -11.60 -18.14
N GLU A 143 6.61 -10.76 -17.13
CA GLU A 143 7.26 -9.45 -17.30
C GLU A 143 8.73 -9.59 -17.66
N LYS A 144 9.46 -10.55 -17.06
CA LYS A 144 10.83 -10.90 -17.46
C LYS A 144 10.92 -11.43 -18.89
N ASP A 145 10.04 -12.34 -19.30
CA ASP A 145 10.04 -12.94 -20.65
C ASP A 145 9.60 -11.92 -21.73
N ASN A 146 8.70 -11.00 -21.39
CA ASN A 146 8.35 -9.88 -22.26
C ASN A 146 9.47 -8.82 -22.32
N ASN A 147 10.22 -8.62 -21.24
CA ASN A 147 11.41 -7.75 -21.21
C ASN A 147 12.60 -8.37 -21.94
N GLU A 148 12.83 -9.69 -21.89
CA GLU A 148 13.89 -10.37 -22.65
C GLU A 148 13.62 -10.35 -24.15
N ARG A 149 12.36 -10.40 -24.60
CA ARG A 149 12.00 -10.17 -26.01
C ARG A 149 12.12 -8.70 -26.44
N ALA A 150 12.01 -7.74 -25.51
CA ALA A 150 12.19 -6.31 -25.79
C ALA A 150 13.66 -5.84 -25.74
N ASN A 151 14.54 -6.58 -25.07
CA ASN A 151 15.95 -6.23 -24.84
C ASN A 151 16.87 -6.28 -26.09
N ASN A 152 16.34 -6.59 -27.27
CA ASN A 152 17.06 -6.40 -28.54
C ASN A 152 16.71 -5.09 -29.26
N LYS A 153 16.33 -4.05 -28.52
CA LYS A 153 16.21 -2.69 -29.06
C LYS A 153 17.01 -1.69 -28.23
N LYS A 154 18.27 -1.50 -28.65
CA LYS A 154 19.17 -0.36 -28.41
C LYS A 154 18.60 0.69 -27.44
N VAL A 155 18.83 0.48 -26.13
CA VAL A 155 18.51 1.48 -25.10
C VAL A 155 19.44 2.66 -25.33
N ASN A 156 18.84 3.83 -25.48
CA ASN A 156 19.55 5.08 -25.67
C ASN A 156 20.09 5.49 -24.29
N ASN A 157 21.34 5.12 -23.97
CA ASN A 157 22.00 5.51 -22.71
C ASN A 157 22.14 7.04 -22.67
N LYS A 158 21.18 7.71 -22.03
CA LYS A 158 21.24 9.16 -21.81
C LYS A 158 22.04 9.50 -20.54
N GLY A 159 22.48 8.50 -19.77
CA GLY A 159 23.33 8.67 -18.59
C GLY A 159 22.56 8.91 -17.29
N ILE A 160 21.23 9.03 -17.33
CA ILE A 160 20.39 9.21 -16.13
C ILE A 160 20.34 7.93 -15.28
N GLU A 161 20.55 6.76 -15.90
CA GLU A 161 20.60 5.46 -15.22
C GLU A 161 21.67 5.37 -14.13
N ARG A 162 22.71 6.24 -14.16
CA ARG A 162 23.69 6.35 -13.08
C ARG A 162 23.07 6.78 -11.75
N TYR A 163 21.94 7.51 -11.82
CA TYR A 163 21.19 8.01 -10.69
C TYR A 163 20.07 7.04 -10.24
N ALA A 164 20.09 5.80 -10.75
CA ALA A 164 19.12 4.75 -10.38
C ALA A 164 18.98 4.60 -8.86
N GLY A 165 17.74 4.53 -8.37
CA GLY A 165 17.39 4.48 -6.96
C GLY A 165 16.14 5.30 -6.64
N SER A 166 15.77 5.30 -5.36
CA SER A 166 14.59 5.99 -4.83
C SER A 166 14.92 7.43 -4.49
N TRP A 167 14.14 8.38 -4.98
CA TRP A 167 14.32 9.81 -4.76
C TRP A 167 13.18 10.35 -3.90
N CYS A 168 13.54 10.88 -2.74
CA CYS A 168 12.61 11.30 -1.72
C CYS A 168 12.71 12.80 -1.46
N MET A 169 11.58 13.45 -1.19
CA MET A 169 11.57 14.78 -0.58
C MET A 169 11.79 14.62 0.93
N ASN A 170 12.61 15.48 1.52
CA ASN A 170 12.73 15.56 2.97
C ASN A 170 11.81 16.66 3.49
N TYR A 171 10.67 16.25 4.04
CA TYR A 171 9.72 17.17 4.65
C TYR A 171 9.60 16.82 6.14
N SER A 172 9.94 17.79 7.00
CA SER A 172 9.78 17.66 8.45
C SER A 172 10.53 16.46 9.10
N GLY A 173 11.59 15.95 8.48
CA GLY A 173 12.39 14.84 9.00
C GLY A 173 11.94 13.44 8.55
N GLU A 174 10.91 13.34 7.70
CA GLU A 174 10.50 12.12 7.03
C GLU A 174 10.84 12.19 5.53
N ASN A 175 11.26 11.06 4.97
CA ASN A 175 11.57 10.93 3.54
C ASN A 175 10.34 10.40 2.81
N GLU A 176 9.68 11.26 2.02
CA GLU A 176 8.54 10.87 1.18
C GLU A 176 9.03 10.49 -0.21
N LEU A 177 8.78 9.25 -0.66
CA LEU A 177 9.17 8.79 -1.99
C LEU A 177 8.40 9.53 -3.08
N LEU A 178 9.12 10.18 -3.97
CA LEU A 178 8.54 10.92 -5.08
C LEU A 178 8.64 10.14 -6.39
N PHE A 179 9.81 9.58 -6.67
CA PHE A 179 10.00 8.72 -7.85
C PHE A 179 11.18 7.76 -7.69
N VAL A 180 11.21 6.74 -8.54
CA VAL A 180 12.30 5.78 -8.66
C VAL A 180 12.88 5.85 -10.06
N ILE A 181 14.19 6.02 -10.16
CA ILE A 181 14.93 5.87 -11.41
C ILE A 181 15.36 4.40 -11.54
N SER A 182 14.90 3.72 -12.58
CA SER A 182 15.27 2.34 -12.89
C SER A 182 16.66 2.26 -13.52
N SER A 183 17.28 1.08 -13.49
CA SER A 183 18.61 0.84 -14.07
C SER A 183 18.67 0.98 -15.59
N ASP A 184 17.52 1.02 -16.26
CA ASP A 184 17.37 1.32 -17.68
C ASP A 184 17.07 2.81 -17.97
N GLY A 185 17.07 3.65 -16.94
CA GLY A 185 16.85 5.09 -17.02
C GLY A 185 15.39 5.52 -17.11
N ASN A 186 14.42 4.62 -16.93
CA ASN A 186 13.02 5.02 -16.78
C ASN A 186 12.79 5.66 -15.40
N ILE A 187 11.84 6.58 -15.32
CA ILE A 187 11.41 7.21 -14.06
C ILE A 187 9.98 6.75 -13.76
N ASN A 188 9.77 6.20 -12.57
CA ASN A 188 8.46 5.79 -12.07
C ASN A 188 8.10 6.69 -10.89
N PHE A 189 7.11 7.54 -11.05
CA PHE A 189 6.58 8.37 -9.97
C PHE A 189 5.72 7.54 -9.02
N SER A 190 5.63 7.96 -7.76
CA SER A 190 4.82 7.29 -6.73
C SER A 190 3.32 7.30 -7.06
N ASP A 191 2.86 8.26 -7.87
CA ASP A 191 1.49 8.31 -8.40
C ASP A 191 1.21 7.31 -9.55
N GLY A 192 2.21 6.49 -9.92
CA GLY A 192 2.13 5.49 -10.97
C GLY A 192 2.46 6.00 -12.38
N GLN A 193 2.79 7.29 -12.54
CA GLN A 193 3.25 7.81 -13.82
C GLN A 193 4.62 7.23 -14.19
N VAL A 194 4.77 6.78 -15.44
CA VAL A 194 6.03 6.25 -15.96
C VAL A 194 6.54 7.10 -17.11
N VAL A 195 7.73 7.66 -16.96
CA VAL A 195 8.47 8.37 -18.00
C VAL A 195 9.55 7.46 -18.55
N LYS A 196 9.47 7.14 -19.83
CA LYS A 196 10.43 6.23 -20.47
C LYS A 196 11.74 6.97 -20.76
N ALA A 197 12.87 6.29 -20.59
CA ALA A 197 14.20 6.86 -20.81
C ALA A 197 14.37 7.56 -22.17
N LYS A 198 13.70 7.03 -23.22
CA LYS A 198 13.72 7.63 -24.56
C LYS A 198 13.10 9.03 -24.61
N ASP A 199 12.13 9.31 -23.73
CA ASP A 199 11.33 10.54 -23.68
C ASP A 199 11.97 11.59 -22.74
N ILE A 200 13.03 11.22 -22.01
CA ILE A 200 13.82 12.12 -21.15
C ILE A 200 14.88 12.82 -21.97
N THR A 201 14.94 14.14 -21.98
CA THR A 201 15.98 14.93 -22.63
C THR A 201 17.15 15.16 -21.67
N LYS A 202 18.38 14.86 -22.09
CA LYS A 202 19.58 15.24 -21.36
C LYS A 202 19.90 16.70 -21.69
N VAL A 203 19.77 17.59 -20.71
CA VAL A 203 20.04 19.04 -20.85
C VAL A 203 21.52 19.30 -20.62
N SER A 204 22.12 18.65 -19.62
CA SER A 204 23.55 18.71 -19.31
C SER A 204 24.04 17.37 -18.76
N ASP A 205 25.30 17.27 -18.33
CA ASP A 205 25.82 16.03 -17.73
C ASP A 205 25.11 15.61 -16.44
N THR A 206 24.47 16.57 -15.77
CA THR A 206 23.77 16.38 -14.50
C THR A 206 22.32 16.87 -14.54
N SER A 207 21.82 17.34 -15.68
CA SER A 207 20.48 17.92 -15.81
C SER A 207 19.67 17.19 -16.87
N TYR A 208 18.42 16.89 -16.55
CA TYR A 208 17.50 16.14 -17.40
C TYR A 208 16.11 16.76 -17.37
N SER A 209 15.42 16.79 -18.51
CA SER A 209 14.06 17.33 -18.61
C SER A 209 13.11 16.37 -19.31
N PHE A 210 11.84 16.41 -18.96
CA PHE A 210 10.81 15.59 -19.60
C PHE A 210 9.42 16.19 -19.37
N GLU A 211 8.47 15.80 -20.22
CA GLU A 211 7.07 16.19 -20.08
C GLU A 211 6.30 15.17 -19.25
N ASN A 212 5.41 15.67 -18.39
CA ASN A 212 4.47 14.89 -17.62
C ASN A 212 3.03 15.40 -17.92
N ASN A 213 2.01 14.87 -17.24
CA ASN A 213 0.62 15.27 -17.53
C ASN A 213 0.30 16.72 -17.12
N ASP A 214 1.12 17.30 -16.22
CA ASP A 214 0.91 18.60 -15.59
C ASP A 214 1.89 19.70 -16.07
N GLY A 215 2.90 19.32 -16.85
CA GLY A 215 3.86 20.23 -17.46
C GLY A 215 5.26 19.64 -17.64
N THR A 216 6.25 20.52 -17.79
CA THR A 216 7.66 20.13 -17.93
C THR A 216 8.28 19.92 -16.55
N ILE A 217 9.00 18.82 -16.37
CA ILE A 217 9.83 18.57 -15.18
C ILE A 217 11.30 18.65 -15.57
N GLU A 218 12.09 19.33 -14.75
CA GLU A 218 13.55 19.35 -14.82
C GLU A 218 14.14 18.75 -13.54
N LEU A 219 15.12 17.86 -13.70
CA LEU A 219 15.89 17.22 -12.63
C LEU A 219 17.34 17.64 -12.73
N ASP A 220 17.84 18.33 -11.71
CA ASP A 220 19.23 18.76 -11.59
C ASP A 220 19.94 18.01 -10.46
N PHE A 221 20.86 17.12 -10.82
CA PHE A 221 21.64 16.32 -9.88
C PHE A 221 22.92 17.07 -9.48
N TYR A 222 23.08 17.42 -8.20
CA TYR A 222 24.30 18.08 -7.72
C TYR A 222 25.32 17.08 -7.18
N GLU A 223 24.82 15.97 -6.64
CA GLU A 223 25.59 14.84 -6.10
C GLU A 223 24.86 13.55 -6.46
N ASP A 224 25.51 12.39 -6.35
CA ASP A 224 24.88 11.09 -6.60
C ASP A 224 23.66 10.80 -5.70
N ILE A 225 23.53 11.56 -4.61
CA ILE A 225 22.48 11.44 -3.60
C ILE A 225 21.60 12.69 -3.45
N LYS A 226 21.82 13.76 -4.23
CA LYS A 226 21.05 15.02 -4.14
C LYS A 226 20.60 15.50 -5.52
N CYS A 227 19.32 15.83 -5.62
CA CYS A 227 18.67 16.30 -6.84
C CYS A 227 17.74 17.46 -6.50
N SER A 228 17.65 18.49 -7.34
CA SER A 228 16.49 19.39 -7.32
C SER A 228 15.54 19.01 -8.44
N MET A 229 14.25 19.05 -8.16
CA MET A 229 13.20 18.89 -9.15
C MET A 229 12.48 20.23 -9.32
N THR A 230 12.48 20.76 -10.53
CA THR A 230 11.70 21.94 -10.91
C THR A 230 10.53 21.51 -11.78
N THR A 231 9.34 22.00 -11.45
CA THR A 231 8.11 21.74 -12.21
C THR A 231 7.64 23.04 -12.88
N TYR A 232 7.41 23.01 -14.18
CA TYR A 232 6.90 24.12 -14.97
C TYR A 232 5.49 23.77 -15.48
N SER A 233 4.47 24.26 -14.79
CA SER A 233 3.07 24.17 -15.23
C SER A 233 2.72 25.36 -16.11
N GLN A 234 1.91 25.16 -17.16
CA GLN A 234 1.53 26.21 -18.12
C GLN A 234 0.82 27.42 -17.45
N ASP A 235 0.25 27.25 -16.27
CA ASP A 235 -0.59 28.25 -15.59
C ASP A 235 -0.13 28.63 -14.17
N LYS A 236 1.03 28.14 -13.69
CA LYS A 236 1.52 28.41 -12.32
C LYS A 236 3.02 28.71 -12.27
N ALA A 237 3.43 29.50 -11.27
CA ALA A 237 4.84 29.69 -10.95
C ALA A 237 5.49 28.33 -10.68
N GLY A 238 6.65 28.07 -11.29
CA GLY A 238 7.31 26.78 -11.13
C GLY A 238 7.75 26.54 -9.68
N PHE A 239 7.58 25.30 -9.21
CA PHE A 239 7.96 24.90 -7.86
C PHE A 239 9.25 24.09 -7.91
N VAL A 240 10.17 24.42 -7.01
CA VAL A 240 11.47 23.75 -6.84
C VAL A 240 11.43 22.94 -5.56
N ILE A 241 11.77 21.66 -5.64
CA ILE A 241 11.80 20.73 -4.52
C ILE A 241 13.17 20.05 -4.48
N ASP A 242 13.83 20.08 -3.32
CA ASP A 242 15.07 19.34 -3.12
C ASP A 242 14.80 17.91 -2.67
N LEU A 243 15.49 16.98 -3.30
CA LEU A 243 15.35 15.54 -3.17
C LEU A 243 16.65 14.89 -2.73
N ILE A 244 16.52 13.86 -1.90
CA ILE A 244 17.61 13.02 -1.41
C ILE A 244 17.37 11.59 -1.87
N LYS A 245 18.44 10.94 -2.33
CA LYS A 245 18.40 9.53 -2.70
C LYS A 245 18.38 8.64 -1.45
N ASN A 246 17.40 7.74 -1.37
CA ASN A 246 17.32 6.71 -0.36
C ASN A 246 17.76 5.37 -0.99
N ASN A 247 18.77 4.72 -0.41
CA ASN A 247 19.32 3.46 -0.92
C ASN A 247 18.58 2.25 -0.36
#